data_AF-A0AAR2IUE7-F1
#
_entry.id   AF-A0AAR2IUE7-F1
#
_cell.length_a   1.000
_cell.length_b   1.000
_cell.length_c   1.000
_cell.angle_alpha   90.00
_cell.angle_beta   90.00
_cell.angle_gamma   90.00
#
_symmetry.space_group_name_H-M   'P 1'
#
loop_
_entity.id
_entity.type
_entity.pdbx_description
1 polymer ?
#
loop_
_entity_poly.entity_id
_entity_poly.type
_entity_poly.pdbx_seq_one_letter_code
_entity_poly.pdbx_strand_id
1 'polypeptide(L)'
;MPRGTMAAKVKWVTDIEKSVLVNNFEKRGWVQVTDSEDWNFYWMSIQTIRNVFSVDTGYRLSDDQMVNHFPNHYELTRKDLMIKNIKRYRKDLEKEGSPLAEKDENGKYIYLDFVPVTFMLPADYNLFVEEFRKSPSSTWIMKPCGKAQGKGIFLINKLSQIKKWSRDSRTSTFVAANSGKEAYVISLYIDNPLLIGGKKFDLRLYVLVTTYRPLKCYMYKLGFCRFCTVKYTPSTSELDNMFVHLTNVAIQKHGDDYNHVHGGKWTVSNLRLYLESTRGKEVTNQVFDQIHWIVVQSLKAVAPVMNNDKHCFECYGYDIIIDDKLKPWLIEVNASPSLTSSTANDRILKYNLINDTLNIVAPNGEIPDCRWNRTPPKEALGNYQVLYDEEQALSENADLRSRSGQSLGSKSTRSSSVRPIPATWK
;
A
#
# COMPACT_ATOMS: atom_id res chain seq x y z
N MET A 1 48.04 25.80 -4.63
CA MET A 1 47.47 24.44 -4.46
C MET A 1 46.26 24.56 -3.53
N PRO A 2 45.03 24.68 -4.04
CA PRO A 2 43.86 24.64 -3.18
C PRO A 2 43.72 23.21 -2.65
N ARG A 3 43.62 23.07 -1.33
CA ARG A 3 43.28 21.80 -0.67
C ARG A 3 41.90 21.40 -1.20
N GLY A 4 41.84 20.38 -2.04
CA GLY A 4 40.58 19.76 -2.42
C GLY A 4 39.91 19.22 -1.16
N THR A 5 38.82 19.85 -0.73
CA THR A 5 37.88 19.26 0.20
C THR A 5 37.42 17.94 -0.41
N MET A 6 37.88 16.80 0.13
CA MET A 6 37.25 15.52 -0.17
C MET A 6 35.76 15.67 0.15
N ALA A 7 34.90 15.48 -0.85
CA ALA A 7 33.46 15.46 -0.62
C ALA A 7 33.16 14.44 0.49
N ALA A 8 32.48 14.87 1.54
CA ALA A 8 32.14 14.01 2.66
C ALA A 8 31.28 12.84 2.15
N LYS A 9 31.70 11.61 2.41
CA LYS A 9 30.97 10.41 1.97
C LYS A 9 29.81 10.15 2.91
N VAL A 10 28.65 9.82 2.35
CA VAL A 10 27.47 9.39 3.10
C VAL A 10 27.81 8.15 3.93
N LYS A 11 27.51 8.21 5.22
CA LYS A 11 27.63 7.09 6.15
C LYS A 11 26.27 6.42 6.30
N TRP A 12 26.22 5.09 6.18
CA TRP A 12 24.97 4.34 6.21
C TRP A 12 24.95 3.24 7.26
N VAL A 13 23.75 2.97 7.77
CA VAL A 13 23.45 1.91 8.74
C VAL A 13 22.24 1.12 8.24
N THR A 14 22.22 -0.18 8.51
CA THR A 14 21.04 -1.03 8.35
C THR A 14 21.01 -2.06 9.46
N ASP A 15 19.84 -2.30 10.04
CA ASP A 15 19.56 -3.46 10.91
C ASP A 15 18.88 -4.59 10.11
N ILE A 16 18.69 -4.39 8.80
CA ILE A 16 18.16 -5.36 7.87
C ILE A 16 19.27 -5.79 6.90
N GLU A 17 19.89 -6.92 7.18
CA GLU A 17 20.90 -7.51 6.28
C GLU A 17 20.21 -8.14 5.06
N LYS A 18 20.15 -7.36 3.98
CA LYS A 18 19.69 -7.80 2.66
C LYS A 18 20.68 -7.33 1.59
N SER A 19 21.13 -8.26 0.76
CA SER A 19 22.07 -7.97 -0.33
C SER A 19 21.60 -6.87 -1.28
N VAL A 20 20.30 -6.76 -1.52
CA VAL A 20 19.75 -5.68 -2.37
C VAL A 20 19.93 -4.28 -1.77
N LEU A 21 20.02 -4.15 -0.45
CA LEU A 21 20.30 -2.88 0.24
C LEU A 21 21.80 -2.60 0.24
N VAL A 22 22.59 -3.55 0.77
CA VAL A 22 24.04 -3.42 0.92
C VAL A 22 24.70 -3.13 -0.42
N ASN A 23 24.40 -3.91 -1.47
CA ASN A 23 24.97 -3.72 -2.80
C ASN A 23 24.58 -2.36 -3.41
N ASN A 24 23.44 -1.78 -3.02
CA ASN A 24 23.02 -0.46 -3.49
C ASN A 24 23.79 0.67 -2.78
N PHE A 25 24.08 0.51 -1.50
CA PHE A 25 24.89 1.47 -0.73
C PHE A 25 26.37 1.41 -1.15
N GLU A 26 26.94 0.22 -1.26
CA GLU A 26 28.33 0.00 -1.70
C GLU A 26 28.58 0.54 -3.11
N LYS A 27 27.65 0.30 -4.05
CA LYS A 27 27.77 0.82 -5.43
C LYS A 27 27.79 2.35 -5.49
N ARG A 28 27.19 3.03 -4.50
CA ARG A 28 27.21 4.49 -4.37
C ARG A 28 28.47 5.01 -3.67
N GLY A 29 29.36 4.11 -3.24
CA GLY A 29 30.57 4.45 -2.48
C GLY A 29 30.28 4.94 -1.06
N TRP A 30 29.09 4.64 -0.52
CA TRP A 30 28.72 4.99 0.84
C TRP A 30 29.47 4.11 1.85
N VAL A 31 29.79 4.68 3.01
CA VAL A 31 30.59 4.01 4.04
C VAL A 31 29.67 3.40 5.09
N GLN A 32 29.81 2.10 5.34
CA GLN A 32 29.05 1.43 6.39
C GLN A 32 29.60 1.86 7.76
N VAL A 33 28.71 2.23 8.68
CA VAL A 33 29.03 2.54 10.08
C VAL A 33 28.07 1.78 11.01
N THR A 34 28.36 1.82 12.30
CA THR A 34 27.47 1.27 13.34
C THR A 34 26.41 2.31 13.77
N ASP A 35 25.36 1.85 14.43
CA ASP A 35 24.30 2.71 15.00
C ASP A 35 24.79 3.61 16.15
N SER A 36 25.94 3.27 16.76
CA SER A 36 26.61 4.05 17.79
C SER A 36 27.47 5.20 17.26
N GLU A 37 27.75 5.20 15.96
CA GLU A 37 28.56 6.23 15.29
C GLU A 37 27.67 7.31 14.67
N ASP A 38 28.30 8.39 14.23
CA ASP A 38 27.64 9.43 13.43
C ASP A 38 27.27 8.85 12.05
N TRP A 39 25.98 8.87 11.71
CA TRP A 39 25.41 8.30 10.47
C TRP A 39 24.49 9.30 9.78
N ASN A 40 24.38 9.20 8.46
CA ASN A 40 23.53 10.08 7.65
C ASN A 40 22.29 9.36 7.09
N PHE A 41 22.42 8.06 6.78
CA PHE A 41 21.31 7.29 6.22
C PHE A 41 21.11 5.99 6.98
N TYR A 42 19.93 5.78 7.57
CA TYR A 42 19.63 4.53 8.28
C TYR A 42 18.41 3.85 7.66
N TRP A 43 18.65 2.69 7.02
CA TRP A 43 17.59 1.76 6.66
C TRP A 43 17.19 0.90 7.87
N MET A 44 16.18 1.32 8.60
CA MET A 44 15.69 0.69 9.84
C MET A 44 14.61 -0.36 9.58
N SER A 45 14.53 -1.34 10.46
CA SER A 45 13.39 -2.24 10.62
C SER A 45 12.24 -1.54 11.33
N ILE A 46 11.05 -2.13 11.21
CA ILE A 46 9.83 -1.65 11.88
C ILE A 46 10.01 -1.60 13.41
N GLN A 47 10.80 -2.50 14.00
CA GLN A 47 11.03 -2.49 15.44
C GLN A 47 11.93 -1.33 15.85
N THR A 48 12.99 -1.09 15.10
CA THR A 48 13.99 -0.06 15.40
C THR A 48 13.40 1.33 15.25
N ILE A 49 12.66 1.60 14.17
CA ILE A 49 12.04 2.93 13.98
C ILE A 49 11.03 3.27 15.10
N ARG A 50 10.31 2.26 15.61
CA ARG A 50 9.38 2.45 16.73
C ARG A 50 10.10 2.80 18.03
N ASN A 51 11.30 2.26 18.23
CA ASN A 51 12.13 2.62 19.37
C ASN A 51 12.72 4.03 19.19
N VAL A 52 13.19 4.38 18.00
CA VAL A 52 13.77 5.69 17.69
C VAL A 52 12.77 6.82 17.92
N PHE A 53 11.52 6.66 17.49
CA PHE A 53 10.45 7.65 17.75
C PHE A 53 9.66 7.38 19.04
N SER A 54 10.13 6.49 19.91
CA SER A 54 9.51 6.32 21.22
C SER A 54 9.70 7.60 22.03
N VAL A 55 8.69 7.97 22.82
CA VAL A 55 8.78 9.14 23.70
C VAL A 55 9.91 8.97 24.72
N ASP A 56 10.21 7.73 25.12
CA ASP A 56 11.19 7.40 26.14
C ASP A 56 12.64 7.61 25.68
N THR A 57 12.93 7.50 24.38
CA THR A 57 14.29 7.67 23.86
C THR A 57 14.66 9.14 23.69
N GLY A 58 13.67 10.01 23.43
CA GLY A 58 13.89 11.45 23.23
C GLY A 58 14.78 11.79 22.03
N TYR A 59 15.08 10.83 21.16
CA TYR A 59 15.99 10.98 20.05
C TYR A 59 15.39 11.89 18.97
N ARG A 60 16.18 12.84 18.46
CA ARG A 60 15.80 13.75 17.39
C ARG A 60 16.79 13.61 16.25
N LEU A 61 16.25 13.45 15.05
CA LEU A 61 17.04 13.37 13.83
C LEU A 61 17.64 14.74 13.50
N SER A 62 18.92 14.74 13.13
CA SER A 62 19.64 15.91 12.62
C SER A 62 19.25 16.21 11.16
N ASP A 63 19.48 17.44 10.71
CA ASP A 63 19.13 17.90 9.35
C ASP A 63 19.80 17.06 8.24
N ASP A 64 20.91 16.38 8.56
CA ASP A 64 21.71 15.53 7.69
C ASP A 64 21.37 14.04 7.76
N GLN A 65 20.32 13.70 8.50
CA GLN A 65 19.88 12.32 8.73
C GLN A 65 18.60 11.99 7.96
N MET A 66 18.50 10.74 7.50
CA MET A 66 17.31 10.24 6.82
C MET A 66 17.02 8.77 7.15
N VAL A 67 15.72 8.46 7.27
CA VAL A 67 15.20 7.13 7.63
C VAL A 67 14.05 6.70 6.72
N ASN A 68 13.90 5.39 6.52
CA ASN A 68 12.98 4.77 5.55
C ASN A 68 11.55 4.50 6.08
N HIS A 69 11.15 5.15 7.17
CA HIS A 69 9.85 4.95 7.80
C HIS A 69 9.30 6.24 8.42
N PHE A 70 7.99 6.45 8.31
CA PHE A 70 7.29 7.49 9.09
C PHE A 70 6.99 7.01 10.52
N PRO A 71 7.01 7.89 11.55
CA PRO A 71 6.83 7.50 12.96
C PRO A 71 5.58 6.65 13.23
N ASN A 72 4.46 7.01 12.61
CA ASN A 72 3.18 6.31 12.74
C ASN A 72 2.71 5.67 11.43
N HIS A 73 3.65 5.15 10.63
CA HIS A 73 3.37 4.41 9.39
C HIS A 73 2.34 3.27 9.53
N TYR A 74 2.12 2.78 10.75
CA TYR A 74 1.11 1.78 11.09
C TYR A 74 -0.34 2.27 10.89
N GLU A 75 -0.58 3.58 10.80
CA GLU A 75 -1.90 4.15 10.48
C GLU A 75 -2.43 3.73 9.10
N LEU A 76 -1.52 3.48 8.16
CA LEU A 76 -1.85 2.95 6.82
C LEU A 76 -1.68 1.43 6.74
N THR A 77 -0.71 0.87 7.47
CA THR A 77 -0.27 -0.51 7.23
C THR A 77 -0.88 -1.54 8.17
N ARG A 78 -1.42 -1.12 9.32
CA ARG A 78 -2.29 -1.98 10.11
C ARG A 78 -3.71 -1.97 9.52
N LYS A 79 -4.27 -3.17 9.36
CA LYS A 79 -5.56 -3.39 8.68
C LYS A 79 -6.71 -2.64 9.37
N ASP A 80 -6.70 -2.58 10.69
CA ASP A 80 -7.72 -1.91 11.49
C ASP A 80 -7.67 -0.39 11.34
N LEU A 81 -6.48 0.18 11.45
CA LEU A 81 -6.27 1.62 11.33
C LEU A 81 -6.50 2.10 9.90
N MET A 82 -6.05 1.35 8.89
CA MET A 82 -6.31 1.65 7.49
C MET A 82 -7.81 1.80 7.22
N ILE A 83 -8.62 0.82 7.65
CA ILE A 83 -10.07 0.84 7.46
C ILE A 83 -10.72 1.96 8.27
N LYS A 84 -10.27 2.20 9.51
CA LYS A 84 -10.75 3.32 10.34
C LYS A 84 -10.49 4.68 9.67
N ASN A 85 -9.28 4.88 9.15
CA ASN A 85 -8.88 6.11 8.47
C ASN A 85 -9.66 6.33 7.17
N ILE A 86 -9.87 5.29 6.36
CA ILE A 86 -10.71 5.36 5.16
C ILE A 86 -12.18 5.67 5.50
N LYS A 87 -12.75 5.05 6.55
CA LYS A 87 -14.10 5.34 7.02
C LYS A 87 -14.23 6.80 7.51
N ARG A 88 -13.23 7.31 8.24
CA ARG A 88 -13.19 8.73 8.65
C ARG A 88 -13.15 9.65 7.43
N TYR A 89 -12.22 9.40 6.50
CA TYR A 89 -12.06 10.20 5.28
C TYR A 89 -13.36 10.30 4.46
N ARG A 90 -14.06 9.18 4.26
CA ARG A 90 -15.37 9.17 3.59
C ARG A 90 -16.39 10.08 4.29
N LYS A 91 -16.48 10.01 5.62
CA LYS A 91 -17.41 10.84 6.41
C LYS A 91 -17.06 12.32 6.39
N ASP A 92 -15.76 12.65 6.38
CA ASP A 92 -15.33 14.05 6.33
C ASP A 92 -15.66 14.65 4.96
N LEU A 93 -15.42 13.91 3.87
CA LEU A 93 -15.83 14.31 2.52
C LEU A 93 -17.35 14.48 2.37
N GLU A 94 -18.16 13.65 3.04
CA GLU A 94 -19.62 13.82 3.09
C GLU A 94 -20.03 15.14 3.75
N LYS A 95 -19.41 15.47 4.88
CA LYS A 95 -19.70 16.72 5.61
C LYS A 95 -19.29 17.96 4.79
N GLU A 96 -18.22 17.84 4.02
CA GLU A 96 -17.73 18.89 3.12
C GLU A 96 -18.58 19.02 1.84
N GLY A 97 -19.51 18.09 1.58
CA GLY A 97 -20.28 18.06 0.35
C GLY A 97 -19.42 17.76 -0.89
N SER A 98 -18.31 17.05 -0.71
CA SER A 98 -17.40 16.71 -1.81
C SER A 98 -18.07 15.74 -2.79
N PRO A 99 -17.97 15.97 -4.11
CA PRO A 99 -18.48 15.03 -5.11
C PRO A 99 -17.85 13.64 -5.02
N LEU A 100 -16.66 13.51 -4.40
CA LEU A 100 -16.02 12.21 -4.19
C LEU A 100 -16.81 11.31 -3.23
N ALA A 101 -17.64 11.89 -2.37
CA ALA A 101 -18.48 11.16 -1.43
C ALA A 101 -19.86 10.78 -2.01
N GLU A 102 -20.07 10.95 -3.33
CA GLU A 102 -21.30 10.56 -3.99
C GLU A 102 -21.61 9.07 -3.81
N LYS A 103 -22.89 8.76 -3.59
CA LYS A 103 -23.41 7.41 -3.38
C LYS A 103 -24.43 7.06 -4.46
N ASP A 104 -24.45 5.79 -4.82
CA ASP A 104 -25.49 5.23 -5.68
C ASP A 104 -26.84 5.06 -4.94
N GLU A 105 -27.85 4.59 -5.67
CA GLU A 105 -29.20 4.33 -5.15
C GLU A 105 -29.23 3.34 -3.98
N ASN A 106 -28.20 2.49 -3.85
CA ASN A 106 -28.05 1.51 -2.78
C ASN A 106 -27.24 2.04 -1.59
N GLY A 107 -26.89 3.32 -1.59
CA GLY A 107 -26.13 3.98 -0.52
C GLY A 107 -24.63 3.66 -0.53
N LYS A 108 -24.11 3.13 -1.64
CA LYS A 108 -22.71 2.73 -1.79
C LYS A 108 -21.92 3.81 -2.50
N TYR A 109 -20.71 4.11 -2.00
CA TYR A 109 -19.88 5.15 -2.61
C TYR A 109 -19.50 4.80 -4.05
N ILE A 110 -19.65 5.75 -4.96
CA ILE A 110 -19.30 5.56 -6.38
C ILE A 110 -17.77 5.57 -6.54
N TYR A 111 -17.11 6.60 -6.00
CA TYR A 111 -15.68 6.81 -6.19
C TYR A 111 -14.81 6.24 -5.06
N LEU A 112 -15.38 6.03 -3.87
CA LEU A 112 -14.64 5.61 -2.69
C LEU A 112 -14.89 4.17 -2.29
N ASP A 113 -15.64 3.37 -3.06
CA ASP A 113 -15.84 1.94 -2.79
C ASP A 113 -14.73 1.08 -3.37
N PHE A 114 -13.59 1.07 -2.69
CA PHE A 114 -12.40 0.33 -3.13
C PHE A 114 -11.77 -0.56 -2.04
N VAL A 115 -12.36 -0.62 -0.86
CA VAL A 115 -12.00 -1.59 0.19
C VAL A 115 -13.19 -2.51 0.45
N PRO A 116 -12.99 -3.83 0.63
CA PRO A 116 -14.06 -4.74 0.99
C PRO A 116 -14.74 -4.30 2.30
N VAL A 117 -16.04 -4.59 2.41
CA VAL A 117 -16.80 -4.33 3.65
C VAL A 117 -16.09 -5.01 4.81
N THR A 118 -15.67 -4.22 5.80
CA THR A 118 -14.80 -4.68 6.89
C THR A 118 -15.27 -4.16 8.24
N PHE A 119 -15.24 -5.03 9.24
CA PHE A 119 -15.62 -4.78 10.63
C PHE A 119 -14.48 -5.14 11.59
N MET A 120 -14.42 -4.43 12.71
CA MET A 120 -13.43 -4.59 13.75
C MET A 120 -13.94 -5.46 14.89
N LEU A 121 -13.39 -6.65 15.11
CA LEU A 121 -13.82 -7.51 16.22
C LEU A 121 -12.94 -7.30 17.47
N PRO A 122 -13.54 -7.25 18.68
CA PRO A 122 -14.96 -7.51 18.98
C PRO A 122 -15.92 -6.30 18.88
N ALA A 123 -15.42 -5.08 18.67
CA ALA A 123 -16.20 -3.83 18.79
C ALA A 123 -17.41 -3.75 17.83
N ASP A 124 -17.24 -4.18 16.58
CA ASP A 124 -18.24 -4.11 15.51
C ASP A 124 -19.00 -5.45 15.33
N TYR A 125 -18.97 -6.35 16.32
CA TYR A 125 -19.58 -7.68 16.18
C TYR A 125 -21.07 -7.62 15.81
N ASN A 126 -21.85 -6.74 16.45
CA ASN A 126 -23.28 -6.61 16.18
C ASN A 126 -23.54 -6.09 14.76
N LEU A 127 -22.77 -5.08 14.31
CA LEU A 127 -22.85 -4.54 12.95
C LEU A 127 -22.51 -5.62 11.90
N PHE A 128 -21.49 -6.43 12.17
CA PHE A 128 -21.15 -7.56 11.31
C PHE A 128 -22.29 -8.60 11.26
N VAL A 129 -22.91 -8.94 12.40
CA VAL A 129 -24.01 -9.92 12.43
C VAL A 129 -25.23 -9.42 11.65
N GLU A 130 -25.55 -8.13 11.73
CA GLU A 130 -26.61 -7.51 10.93
C GLU A 130 -26.31 -7.60 9.44
N GLU A 131 -25.08 -7.27 9.03
CA GLU A 131 -24.67 -7.36 7.62
C GLU A 131 -24.65 -8.80 7.12
N PHE A 132 -24.15 -9.74 7.92
CA PHE A 132 -24.15 -11.16 7.60
C PHE A 132 -25.56 -11.71 7.40
N ARG A 133 -26.54 -11.24 8.19
CA ARG A 133 -27.95 -11.67 8.06
C ARG A 133 -28.61 -11.21 6.77
N LYS A 134 -28.16 -10.12 6.16
CA LYS A 134 -28.66 -9.66 4.85
C LYS A 134 -28.28 -10.63 3.74
N SER A 135 -27.09 -11.23 3.82
CA SER A 135 -26.58 -12.19 2.83
C SER A 135 -25.95 -13.41 3.52
N PRO A 136 -26.74 -14.38 4.03
CA PRO A 136 -26.22 -15.49 4.83
C PRO A 136 -25.32 -16.48 4.09
N SER A 137 -25.33 -16.46 2.75
CA SER A 137 -24.45 -17.26 1.89
C SER A 137 -23.08 -16.62 1.65
N SER A 138 -22.87 -15.38 2.13
CA SER A 138 -21.61 -14.67 1.93
C SER A 138 -20.46 -15.30 2.71
N THR A 139 -19.30 -15.36 2.06
CA THR A 139 -18.05 -15.81 2.68
C THR A 139 -17.30 -14.59 3.21
N TRP A 140 -16.72 -14.71 4.40
CA TRP A 140 -15.93 -13.66 5.04
C TRP A 140 -14.55 -14.19 5.40
N ILE A 141 -13.57 -13.31 5.37
CA ILE A 141 -12.19 -13.61 5.71
C ILE A 141 -11.81 -12.92 7.01
N MET A 142 -11.39 -13.70 8.00
CA MET A 142 -10.88 -13.20 9.27
C MET A 142 -9.36 -13.10 9.20
N LYS A 143 -8.83 -11.96 9.62
CA LYS A 143 -7.39 -11.68 9.60
C LYS A 143 -6.95 -11.01 10.92
N PRO A 144 -5.81 -11.39 11.51
CA PRO A 144 -5.27 -10.65 12.64
C PRO A 144 -4.80 -9.25 12.20
N CYS A 145 -4.97 -8.24 13.06
CA CYS A 145 -4.68 -6.84 12.69
C CYS A 145 -3.19 -6.56 12.47
N GLY A 146 -2.32 -7.21 13.25
CA GLY A 146 -0.87 -6.95 13.27
C GLY A 146 0.00 -8.05 12.67
N LYS A 147 -0.59 -9.12 12.12
CA LYS A 147 0.16 -10.22 11.49
C LYS A 147 0.20 -10.07 9.97
N ALA A 148 1.25 -10.63 9.38
CA ALA A 148 1.48 -10.67 7.93
C ALA A 148 1.69 -12.12 7.45
N GLN A 149 1.95 -12.28 6.15
CA GLN A 149 2.28 -13.57 5.51
C GLN A 149 1.17 -14.63 5.50
N GLY A 150 -0.08 -14.25 5.78
CA GLY A 150 -1.22 -15.17 5.79
C GLY A 150 -1.39 -15.97 7.09
N LYS A 151 -0.56 -15.72 8.11
CA LYS A 151 -0.65 -16.43 9.39
C LYS A 151 -1.89 -16.02 10.17
N GLY A 152 -2.67 -17.01 10.62
CA GLY A 152 -3.89 -16.80 11.41
C GLY A 152 -5.11 -16.34 10.61
N ILE A 153 -5.06 -16.42 9.27
CA ILE A 153 -6.19 -16.14 8.39
C ILE A 153 -7.06 -17.39 8.27
N PHE A 154 -8.38 -17.21 8.35
CA PHE A 154 -9.34 -18.27 8.07
C PHE A 154 -10.61 -17.70 7.43
N LEU A 155 -11.29 -18.52 6.66
CA LEU A 155 -12.57 -18.18 6.04
C LEU A 155 -13.73 -18.63 6.93
N ILE A 156 -14.81 -17.88 6.90
CA ILE A 156 -16.06 -18.25 7.54
C ILE A 156 -17.22 -18.06 6.57
N ASN A 157 -18.19 -18.95 6.67
CA ASN A 157 -19.47 -18.88 5.97
C ASN A 157 -20.66 -19.14 6.90
N LYS A 158 -20.41 -19.37 8.21
CA LYS A 158 -21.44 -19.58 9.23
C LYS A 158 -21.06 -18.85 10.51
N LEU A 159 -22.03 -18.16 11.12
CA LEU A 159 -21.83 -17.46 12.41
C LEU A 159 -21.38 -18.38 13.56
N SER A 160 -21.69 -19.68 13.50
CA SER A 160 -21.24 -20.67 14.47
C SER A 160 -19.71 -20.82 14.50
N GLN A 161 -19.02 -20.61 13.36
CA GLN A 161 -17.56 -20.70 13.26
C GLN A 161 -16.88 -19.60 14.08
N ILE A 162 -17.41 -18.37 14.08
CA ILE A 162 -16.89 -17.28 14.94
C ILE A 162 -17.06 -17.60 16.41
N LYS A 163 -18.22 -18.15 16.80
CA LYS A 163 -18.49 -18.50 18.21
C LYS A 163 -17.56 -19.60 18.69
N LYS A 164 -17.27 -20.59 17.85
CA LYS A 164 -16.28 -21.65 18.14
C LYS A 164 -14.88 -21.06 18.31
N TRP A 165 -14.43 -20.26 17.35
CA TRP A 165 -13.12 -19.59 17.42
C TRP A 165 -12.97 -18.71 18.68
N SER A 166 -13.99 -17.94 19.04
CA SER A 166 -13.95 -17.11 20.26
C SER A 166 -13.91 -17.93 21.55
N ARG A 167 -14.44 -19.18 21.56
CA ARG A 167 -14.38 -20.08 22.71
C ARG A 167 -13.00 -20.75 22.79
N ASP A 168 -12.51 -21.26 21.67
CA ASP A 168 -11.20 -21.92 21.58
C ASP A 168 -10.05 -20.95 21.91
N SER A 169 -10.21 -19.67 21.59
CA SER A 169 -9.27 -18.60 21.98
C SER A 169 -9.26 -18.30 23.48
N ARG A 170 -10.32 -18.69 24.23
CA ARG A 170 -10.38 -18.55 25.70
C ARG A 170 -9.85 -19.78 26.44
N THR A 171 -9.87 -20.95 25.80
CA THR A 171 -9.41 -22.23 26.36
C THR A 171 -8.00 -22.64 25.91
N SER A 172 -7.37 -21.90 24.99
CA SER A 172 -6.01 -22.20 24.54
C SER A 172 -4.97 -21.73 25.56
N THR A 173 -4.44 -22.68 26.32
CA THR A 173 -3.30 -22.57 27.25
C THR A 173 -1.98 -22.12 26.60
N PHE A 174 -1.99 -21.80 25.30
CA PHE A 174 -0.85 -21.27 24.53
C PHE A 174 -0.80 -19.74 24.47
N VAL A 175 -1.81 -19.04 25.01
CA VAL A 175 -1.77 -17.58 25.17
C VAL A 175 -1.33 -17.28 26.59
N ALA A 176 -0.01 -17.23 26.79
CA ALA A 176 0.60 -16.81 28.04
C ALA A 176 0.03 -15.45 28.48
N ALA A 177 -0.22 -15.35 29.78
CA ALA A 177 -1.05 -14.38 30.48
C ALA A 177 -0.61 -12.90 30.47
N ASN A 178 0.16 -12.43 29.48
CA ASN A 178 0.66 -11.04 29.41
C ASN A 178 0.52 -10.36 28.03
N SER A 179 -0.20 -10.96 27.08
CA SER A 179 -0.42 -10.37 25.75
C SER A 179 -1.90 -10.03 25.56
N GLY A 180 -2.23 -8.74 25.42
CA GLY A 180 -3.61 -8.27 25.22
C GLY A 180 -4.34 -9.04 24.10
N LYS A 181 -5.67 -9.19 24.24
CA LYS A 181 -6.54 -9.88 23.26
C LYS A 181 -6.18 -9.48 21.84
N GLU A 182 -5.78 -10.45 21.00
CA GLU A 182 -5.40 -10.19 19.62
C GLU A 182 -6.61 -9.65 18.84
N ALA A 183 -6.51 -8.43 18.32
CA ALA A 183 -7.57 -7.80 17.55
C ALA A 183 -7.65 -8.42 16.15
N TYR A 184 -8.87 -8.65 15.65
CA TYR A 184 -9.13 -9.22 14.33
C TYR A 184 -9.98 -8.28 13.48
N VAL A 185 -9.67 -8.26 12.18
CA VAL A 185 -10.56 -7.69 11.16
C VAL A 185 -11.32 -8.82 10.49
N ILE A 186 -12.60 -8.60 10.24
CA ILE A 186 -13.42 -9.47 9.41
C ILE A 186 -13.84 -8.68 8.17
N SER A 187 -13.49 -9.19 7.00
CA SER A 187 -13.75 -8.54 5.71
C SER A 187 -14.57 -9.46 4.82
N LEU A 188 -15.45 -8.89 3.99
CA LEU A 188 -16.14 -9.63 2.95
C LEU A 188 -15.10 -10.24 2.01
N TYR A 189 -15.20 -11.54 1.77
CA TYR A 189 -14.28 -12.24 0.88
C TYR A 189 -14.70 -12.00 -0.58
N ILE A 190 -13.73 -11.64 -1.43
CA ILE A 190 -13.95 -11.50 -2.87
C ILE A 190 -13.98 -12.91 -3.47
N ASP A 191 -15.19 -13.43 -3.68
CA ASP A 191 -15.46 -14.78 -4.17
C ASP A 191 -15.46 -14.89 -5.70
N ASN A 192 -15.50 -13.74 -6.39
CA ASN A 192 -15.44 -13.56 -7.84
C ASN A 192 -14.11 -12.91 -8.32
N PRO A 193 -12.93 -13.39 -7.92
CA PRO A 193 -11.67 -12.80 -8.41
C PRO A 193 -11.50 -13.02 -9.91
N LEU A 194 -10.82 -12.10 -10.59
CA LEU A 194 -10.35 -12.33 -11.94
C LEU A 194 -9.40 -13.54 -11.95
N LEU A 195 -9.70 -14.51 -12.81
CA LEU A 195 -8.90 -15.73 -12.94
C LEU A 195 -8.12 -15.71 -14.24
N ILE A 196 -6.85 -16.14 -14.18
CA ILE A 196 -6.02 -16.37 -15.36
C ILE A 196 -5.59 -17.83 -15.33
N GLY A 197 -5.91 -18.58 -16.39
CA GLY A 197 -5.72 -20.04 -16.40
C GLY A 197 -6.49 -20.76 -15.29
N GLY A 198 -7.59 -20.17 -14.81
CA GLY A 198 -8.39 -20.69 -13.69
C GLY A 198 -7.74 -20.49 -12.31
N LYS A 199 -6.67 -19.70 -12.18
CA LYS A 199 -5.98 -19.44 -10.91
C LYS A 199 -6.22 -18.03 -10.42
N LYS A 200 -6.46 -17.91 -9.11
CA LYS A 200 -6.59 -16.63 -8.41
C LYS A 200 -5.21 -15.98 -8.26
N PHE A 201 -5.17 -14.66 -8.28
CA PHE A 201 -3.95 -13.89 -8.01
C PHE A 201 -4.23 -12.58 -7.26
N ASP A 202 -3.18 -12.03 -6.67
CA ASP A 202 -3.15 -10.65 -6.18
C ASP A 202 -2.01 -9.89 -6.86
N LEU A 203 -2.10 -8.56 -6.90
CA LEU A 203 -1.07 -7.66 -7.40
C LEU A 203 -0.29 -7.07 -6.24
N ARG A 204 1.03 -7.21 -6.28
CA ARG A 204 1.99 -6.44 -5.48
C ARG A 204 2.51 -5.26 -6.28
N LEU A 205 2.18 -4.06 -5.83
CA LEU A 205 2.63 -2.78 -6.38
C LEU A 205 3.48 -2.03 -5.37
N TYR A 206 4.42 -1.20 -5.84
CA TYR A 206 5.30 -0.41 -4.97
C TYR A 206 5.01 1.07 -5.11
N VAL A 207 4.83 1.73 -3.97
CA VAL A 207 4.50 3.16 -3.90
C VAL A 207 5.49 3.82 -2.97
N LEU A 208 6.26 4.79 -3.47
CA LEU A 208 7.15 5.60 -2.65
C LEU A 208 6.40 6.87 -2.25
N VAL A 209 6.33 7.13 -0.94
CA VAL A 209 5.86 8.40 -0.40
C VAL A 209 7.06 9.12 0.18
N THR A 210 7.37 10.29 -0.37
CA THR A 210 8.44 11.10 0.19
C THR A 210 7.90 11.94 1.34
N THR A 211 6.79 12.64 1.15
CA THR A 211 6.16 13.50 2.17
C THR A 211 4.65 13.33 2.18
N TYR A 212 4.03 13.51 3.34
CA TYR A 212 2.57 13.59 3.52
C TYR A 212 2.05 15.03 3.67
N ARG A 213 2.93 16.02 3.90
CA ARG A 213 2.59 17.45 3.98
C ARG A 213 3.68 18.31 3.36
N PRO A 214 3.51 18.75 2.10
CA PRO A 214 2.47 18.35 1.14
C PRO A 214 2.58 16.85 0.78
N LEU A 215 1.48 16.20 0.37
CA LEU A 215 1.49 14.81 -0.07
C LEU A 215 2.18 14.67 -1.43
N LYS A 216 3.27 13.90 -1.48
CA LYS A 216 3.98 13.57 -2.71
C LYS A 216 4.28 12.08 -2.77
N CYS A 217 3.72 11.42 -3.78
CA CYS A 217 3.87 9.98 -3.97
C CYS A 217 4.17 9.59 -5.42
N TYR A 218 4.88 8.47 -5.53
CA TYR A 218 5.38 7.92 -6.78
C TYR A 218 4.95 6.47 -6.90
N MET A 219 4.52 6.08 -8.08
CA MET A 219 4.19 4.70 -8.41
C MET A 219 5.38 4.06 -9.11
N TYR A 220 5.82 2.90 -8.66
CA TYR A 220 6.82 2.13 -9.38
C TYR A 220 6.17 1.39 -10.55
N LYS A 221 6.70 1.55 -11.77
CA LYS A 221 6.14 0.91 -12.98
C LYS A 221 6.23 -0.61 -12.93
N LEU A 222 7.21 -1.15 -12.20
CA LEU A 222 7.40 -2.59 -12.06
C LEU A 222 6.67 -3.10 -10.81
N GLY A 223 6.02 -4.24 -10.96
CA GLY A 223 5.37 -4.97 -9.88
C GLY A 223 5.15 -6.40 -10.32
N PHE A 224 4.46 -7.19 -9.50
CA PHE A 224 4.15 -8.56 -9.88
C PHE A 224 2.80 -9.04 -9.35
N CYS A 225 2.16 -9.92 -10.12
CA CYS A 225 1.05 -10.73 -9.70
C CYS A 225 1.58 -11.98 -9.00
N ARG A 226 0.96 -12.38 -7.88
CA ARG A 226 1.23 -13.65 -7.19
C ARG A 226 0.05 -14.58 -7.40
N PHE A 227 0.27 -15.70 -8.07
CA PHE A 227 -0.75 -16.70 -8.32
C PHE A 227 -0.82 -17.73 -7.20
N CYS A 228 -2.03 -18.26 -6.96
CA CYS A 228 -2.18 -19.53 -6.26
C CYS A 228 -1.61 -20.68 -7.11
N THR A 229 -1.11 -21.73 -6.46
CA THR A 229 -0.63 -22.95 -7.13
C THR A 229 -1.80 -23.74 -7.71
N VAL A 230 -2.92 -23.80 -6.99
CA VAL A 230 -4.12 -24.57 -7.34
C VAL A 230 -5.15 -23.69 -8.08
N LYS A 231 -5.96 -24.32 -8.93
CA LYS A 231 -7.12 -23.66 -9.57
C LYS A 231 -8.11 -23.19 -8.52
N TYR A 232 -8.77 -22.08 -8.80
CA TYR A 232 -9.73 -21.47 -7.91
C TYR A 232 -11.08 -22.18 -7.99
N THR A 233 -11.58 -22.62 -6.85
CA THR A 233 -12.94 -23.14 -6.70
C THR A 233 -13.69 -22.28 -5.67
N PRO A 234 -14.90 -21.79 -5.97
CA PRO A 234 -15.72 -21.08 -4.98
C PRO A 234 -16.43 -22.03 -4.00
N SER A 235 -16.18 -23.35 -4.09
CA SER A 235 -16.90 -24.36 -3.31
C SER A 235 -16.64 -24.23 -1.82
N THR A 236 -17.71 -24.27 -1.03
CA THR A 236 -17.63 -24.27 0.44
C THR A 236 -16.91 -25.49 1.01
N SER A 237 -16.74 -26.56 0.22
CA SER A 237 -16.03 -27.78 0.62
C SER A 237 -14.51 -27.61 0.69
N GLU A 238 -13.97 -26.59 0.01
CA GLU A 238 -12.52 -26.32 -0.07
C GLU A 238 -12.09 -25.09 0.74
N LEU A 239 -12.98 -24.50 1.56
CA LEU A 239 -12.68 -23.28 2.35
C LEU A 239 -11.50 -23.45 3.31
N ASP A 240 -11.24 -24.68 3.76
CA ASP A 240 -10.10 -25.01 4.62
C ASP A 240 -8.78 -25.13 3.83
N ASN A 241 -8.85 -25.24 2.50
CA ASN A 241 -7.67 -25.30 1.64
C ASN A 241 -7.10 -23.90 1.40
N MET A 242 -6.21 -23.47 2.31
CA MET A 242 -5.56 -22.17 2.24
C MET A 242 -4.77 -21.94 0.93
N PHE A 243 -4.33 -22.99 0.23
CA PHE A 243 -3.59 -22.87 -1.04
C PHE A 243 -4.44 -22.36 -2.20
N VAL A 244 -5.76 -22.56 -2.15
CA VAL A 244 -6.70 -22.05 -3.16
C VAL A 244 -7.00 -20.57 -2.94
N HIS A 245 -7.05 -20.14 -1.67
CA HIS A 245 -7.60 -18.84 -1.29
C HIS A 245 -6.56 -17.77 -0.97
N LEU A 246 -5.34 -18.16 -0.57
CA LEU A 246 -4.27 -17.25 -0.14
C LEU A 246 -3.07 -17.32 -1.07
N THR A 247 -2.75 -16.21 -1.72
CA THR A 247 -1.69 -16.06 -2.73
C THR A 247 -0.29 -15.83 -2.14
N ASN A 248 -0.16 -15.76 -0.81
CA ASN A 248 1.11 -15.47 -0.15
C ASN A 248 2.16 -16.54 -0.45
N VAL A 249 3.33 -16.12 -0.92
CA VAL A 249 4.50 -16.99 -1.22
C VAL A 249 4.89 -17.87 -0.01
N ALA A 250 4.72 -17.38 1.22
CA ALA A 250 5.01 -18.15 2.43
C ALA A 250 4.13 -19.40 2.58
N ILE A 251 2.93 -19.39 1.99
CA ILE A 251 2.01 -20.53 1.94
C ILE A 251 2.28 -21.32 0.66
N GLN A 252 2.31 -20.63 -0.48
CA GLN A 252 2.38 -21.25 -1.81
C GLN A 252 3.66 -22.05 -2.09
N LYS A 253 4.79 -21.73 -1.42
CA LYS A 253 6.05 -22.48 -1.54
C LYS A 253 5.98 -23.94 -1.06
N HIS A 254 4.96 -24.29 -0.29
CA HIS A 254 4.73 -25.64 0.18
C HIS A 254 3.76 -26.43 -0.70
N GLY A 255 3.24 -25.84 -1.78
CA GLY A 255 2.37 -26.53 -2.72
C GLY A 255 3.17 -27.36 -3.74
N ASP A 256 2.68 -28.57 -4.05
CA ASP A 256 3.36 -29.53 -4.93
C ASP A 256 3.61 -28.97 -6.35
N ASP A 257 2.71 -28.11 -6.85
CA ASP A 257 2.81 -27.47 -8.17
C ASP A 257 3.59 -26.14 -8.17
N TYR A 258 4.35 -25.84 -7.12
CA TYR A 258 5.12 -24.60 -7.05
C TYR A 258 6.31 -24.63 -8.01
N ASN A 259 6.20 -23.90 -9.12
CA ASN A 259 7.31 -23.78 -10.06
C ASN A 259 8.33 -22.76 -9.54
N HIS A 260 9.48 -23.29 -9.12
CA HIS A 260 10.62 -22.57 -8.55
C HIS A 260 11.33 -21.60 -9.52
N VAL A 261 11.18 -21.79 -10.84
CA VAL A 261 11.85 -20.96 -11.86
C VAL A 261 11.20 -19.57 -11.92
N HIS A 262 9.86 -19.53 -11.98
CA HIS A 262 9.11 -18.28 -12.08
C HIS A 262 8.40 -17.88 -10.77
N GLY A 263 8.33 -18.78 -9.78
CA GLY A 263 7.74 -18.56 -8.46
C GLY A 263 6.22 -18.35 -8.43
N GLY A 264 5.50 -18.71 -9.50
CA GLY A 264 4.07 -18.45 -9.63
C GLY A 264 3.77 -16.96 -9.79
N LYS A 265 4.67 -16.22 -10.47
CA LYS A 265 4.54 -14.76 -10.62
C LYS A 265 4.49 -14.34 -12.07
N TRP A 266 3.65 -13.34 -12.34
CA TRP A 266 3.75 -12.53 -13.56
C TRP A 266 4.16 -11.12 -13.23
N THR A 267 4.89 -10.48 -14.14
CA THR A 267 5.11 -9.04 -14.05
C THR A 267 3.79 -8.30 -14.28
N VAL A 268 3.66 -7.10 -13.72
CA VAL A 268 2.52 -6.21 -14.02
C VAL A 268 2.44 -5.89 -15.51
N SER A 269 3.58 -5.79 -16.21
CA SER A 269 3.62 -5.62 -17.67
C SER A 269 2.96 -6.78 -18.41
N ASN A 270 3.17 -8.03 -17.98
CA ASN A 270 2.51 -9.20 -18.58
C ASN A 270 1.01 -9.20 -18.29
N LEU A 271 0.60 -8.82 -17.07
CA LEU A 271 -0.82 -8.65 -16.76
C LEU A 271 -1.46 -7.60 -17.66
N ARG A 272 -0.80 -6.45 -17.84
CA ARG A 272 -1.29 -5.38 -18.72
C ARG A 272 -1.44 -5.89 -20.15
N LEU A 273 -0.40 -6.53 -20.71
CA LEU A 273 -0.45 -7.10 -22.05
C LEU A 273 -1.58 -8.13 -22.20
N TYR A 274 -1.79 -8.99 -21.19
CA TYR A 274 -2.87 -9.95 -21.17
C TYR A 274 -4.26 -9.28 -21.18
N LEU A 275 -4.48 -8.26 -20.34
CA LEU A 275 -5.73 -7.51 -20.30
C LEU A 275 -5.98 -6.75 -21.61
N GLU A 276 -4.94 -6.13 -22.17
CA GLU A 276 -5.05 -5.41 -23.46
C GLU A 276 -5.46 -6.37 -24.58
N SER A 277 -4.86 -7.56 -24.61
CA SER A 277 -5.14 -8.59 -25.62
C SER A 277 -6.51 -9.24 -25.47
N THR A 278 -7.07 -9.31 -24.27
CA THR A 278 -8.32 -10.05 -23.99
C THR A 278 -9.54 -9.16 -23.77
N ARG A 279 -9.36 -7.92 -23.32
CA ARG A 279 -10.42 -6.97 -22.96
C ARG A 279 -10.32 -5.63 -23.71
N GLY A 280 -9.20 -5.36 -24.38
CA GLY A 280 -8.95 -4.10 -25.07
C GLY A 280 -8.14 -3.11 -24.23
N LYS A 281 -7.56 -2.13 -24.91
CA LYS A 281 -6.61 -1.17 -24.33
C LYS A 281 -7.28 -0.17 -23.41
N GLU A 282 -8.46 0.29 -23.80
CA GLU A 282 -9.24 1.30 -23.08
C GLU A 282 -9.67 0.77 -21.71
N VAL A 283 -10.26 -0.43 -21.69
CA VAL A 283 -10.66 -1.12 -20.45
C VAL A 283 -9.45 -1.36 -19.55
N THR A 284 -8.33 -1.80 -20.13
CA THR A 284 -7.11 -2.03 -19.35
C THR A 284 -6.61 -0.74 -18.70
N ASN A 285 -6.57 0.36 -19.45
CA ASN A 285 -6.18 1.66 -18.89
C ASN A 285 -7.11 2.09 -17.75
N GLN A 286 -8.42 1.90 -17.91
CA GLN A 286 -9.39 2.20 -16.84
C GLN A 286 -9.12 1.40 -15.55
N VAL A 287 -8.77 0.12 -15.65
CA VAL A 287 -8.42 -0.71 -14.48
C VAL A 287 -7.18 -0.14 -13.77
N PHE A 288 -6.13 0.21 -14.51
CA PHE A 288 -4.92 0.78 -13.93
C PHE A 288 -5.14 2.19 -13.38
N ASP A 289 -6.02 2.99 -13.99
CA ASP A 289 -6.43 4.29 -13.47
C ASP A 289 -7.22 4.16 -12.16
N GLN A 290 -8.09 3.15 -12.04
CA GLN A 290 -8.74 2.83 -10.77
C GLN A 290 -7.74 2.37 -9.71
N ILE A 291 -6.71 1.60 -10.08
CA ILE A 291 -5.62 1.24 -9.15
C ILE A 291 -4.88 2.49 -8.65
N HIS A 292 -4.52 3.41 -9.55
CA HIS A 292 -3.90 4.68 -9.20
C HIS A 292 -4.78 5.51 -8.26
N TRP A 293 -6.09 5.58 -8.57
CA TRP A 293 -7.09 6.23 -7.73
C TRP A 293 -7.10 5.67 -6.31
N ILE A 294 -7.14 4.34 -6.18
CA ILE A 294 -7.10 3.66 -4.87
C ILE A 294 -5.88 4.06 -4.05
N VAL A 295 -4.70 4.05 -4.68
CA VAL A 295 -3.45 4.43 -4.01
C VAL A 295 -3.55 5.87 -3.50
N VAL A 296 -3.90 6.82 -4.35
CA VAL A 296 -3.97 8.25 -3.97
C VAL A 296 -5.01 8.48 -2.87
N GLN A 297 -6.22 7.93 -3.00
CA GLN A 297 -7.27 8.12 -2.00
C GLN A 297 -6.94 7.45 -0.67
N SER A 298 -6.28 6.29 -0.68
CA SER A 298 -5.82 5.63 0.56
C SER A 298 -4.77 6.46 1.29
N LEU A 299 -3.85 7.11 0.56
CA LEU A 299 -2.84 8.01 1.15
C LEU A 299 -3.47 9.29 1.69
N LYS A 300 -4.39 9.92 0.93
CA LYS A 300 -5.15 11.10 1.38
C LYS A 300 -5.95 10.83 2.64
N ALA A 301 -6.53 9.63 2.78
CA ALA A 301 -7.27 9.26 3.98
C ALA A 301 -6.41 9.25 5.27
N VAL A 302 -5.11 9.00 5.13
CA VAL A 302 -4.17 8.90 6.26
C VAL A 302 -3.34 10.18 6.45
N ALA A 303 -3.16 11.01 5.41
CA ALA A 303 -2.36 12.24 5.48
C ALA A 303 -2.70 13.18 6.67
N PRO A 304 -3.97 13.38 7.08
CA PRO A 304 -4.29 14.22 8.24
C PRO A 304 -3.77 13.68 9.58
N VAL A 305 -3.61 12.37 9.72
CA VAL A 305 -3.14 11.74 10.98
C VAL A 305 -1.68 11.30 10.92
N MET A 306 -1.07 11.26 9.74
CA MET A 306 0.34 10.90 9.61
C MET A 306 1.24 11.95 10.26
N ASN A 307 2.17 11.50 11.09
CA ASN A 307 3.23 12.32 11.66
C ASN A 307 4.27 12.52 10.57
N ASN A 308 4.12 13.61 9.83
CA ASN A 308 5.03 13.95 8.74
C ASN A 308 6.34 14.52 9.31
N ASP A 309 7.42 13.77 9.14
CA ASP A 309 8.77 14.20 9.47
C ASP A 309 9.60 14.34 8.18
N LYS A 310 10.34 15.45 8.06
CA LYS A 310 11.16 15.81 6.89
C LYS A 310 12.39 14.91 6.70
N HIS A 311 12.73 14.08 7.68
CA HIS A 311 13.80 13.09 7.60
C HIS A 311 13.27 11.71 7.16
N CYS A 312 11.95 11.57 6.97
CA CYS A 312 11.33 10.30 6.66
C CYS A 312 10.90 10.22 5.18
N PHE A 313 10.96 9.01 4.65
CA PHE A 313 10.28 8.58 3.43
C PHE A 313 9.77 7.17 3.66
N GLU A 314 8.87 6.65 2.81
CA GLU A 314 8.49 5.25 2.90
C GLU A 314 8.15 4.62 1.55
N CYS A 315 8.70 3.43 1.32
CA CYS A 315 8.33 2.56 0.21
C CYS A 315 7.29 1.54 0.70
N TYR A 316 6.02 1.72 0.31
CA TYR A 316 4.92 0.81 0.62
C TYR A 316 4.77 -0.29 -0.43
N GLY A 317 4.36 -1.48 0.01
CA GLY A 317 3.86 -2.54 -0.86
C GLY A 317 2.33 -2.62 -0.81
N TYR A 318 1.67 -2.26 -1.90
CA TYR A 318 0.22 -2.34 -2.04
C TYR A 318 -0.21 -3.72 -2.55
N ASP A 319 -1.19 -4.33 -1.89
CA ASP A 319 -1.78 -5.61 -2.28
C ASP A 319 -3.22 -5.36 -2.77
N ILE A 320 -3.43 -5.60 -4.07
CA ILE A 320 -4.70 -5.36 -4.74
C ILE A 320 -5.20 -6.66 -5.37
N ILE A 321 -6.51 -6.90 -5.30
CA ILE A 321 -7.18 -7.97 -6.05
C ILE A 321 -8.11 -7.32 -7.08
N ILE A 322 -8.14 -7.87 -8.29
CA ILE A 322 -9.09 -7.47 -9.33
C ILE A 322 -10.19 -8.53 -9.37
N ASP A 323 -11.46 -8.10 -9.38
CA ASP A 323 -12.59 -9.00 -9.54
C ASP A 323 -12.92 -9.30 -11.02
N ASP A 324 -13.84 -10.23 -11.27
CA ASP A 324 -14.25 -10.65 -12.61
C ASP A 324 -14.89 -9.53 -13.45
N LYS A 325 -15.40 -8.48 -12.79
CA LYS A 325 -15.91 -7.24 -13.40
C LYS A 325 -14.81 -6.19 -13.60
N LEU A 326 -13.55 -6.59 -13.42
CA LEU A 326 -12.36 -5.75 -13.56
C LEU A 326 -12.27 -4.60 -12.57
N LYS A 327 -12.98 -4.69 -11.44
CA LYS A 327 -12.87 -3.71 -10.37
C LYS A 327 -11.70 -4.08 -9.43
N PRO A 328 -10.76 -3.16 -9.18
CA PRO A 328 -9.69 -3.37 -8.22
C PRO A 328 -10.16 -3.10 -6.78
N TRP A 329 -9.63 -3.90 -5.85
CA TRP A 329 -9.92 -3.86 -4.42
C TRP A 329 -8.63 -3.82 -3.62
N LEU A 330 -8.48 -2.82 -2.75
CA LEU A 330 -7.37 -2.73 -1.81
C LEU A 330 -7.54 -3.73 -0.68
N ILE A 331 -6.54 -4.60 -0.50
CA ILE A 331 -6.57 -5.68 0.49
C ILE A 331 -5.69 -5.35 1.71
N GLU A 332 -4.47 -4.91 1.46
CA GLU A 332 -3.54 -4.47 2.50
C GLU A 332 -2.46 -3.55 1.93
N VAL A 333 -1.87 -2.74 2.81
CA VAL A 333 -0.67 -1.96 2.53
C VAL A 333 0.41 -2.41 3.51
N ASN A 334 1.59 -2.74 3.00
CA ASN A 334 2.70 -3.27 3.77
C ASN A 334 3.81 -2.21 3.89
N ALA A 335 4.18 -1.86 5.11
CA ALA A 335 5.42 -1.14 5.39
C ALA A 335 6.61 -2.09 5.18
N SER A 336 7.74 -1.57 4.72
CA SER A 336 8.95 -2.36 4.43
C SER A 336 8.63 -3.66 3.68
N PRO A 337 8.11 -3.59 2.44
CA PRO A 337 7.76 -4.77 1.67
C PRO A 337 8.96 -5.71 1.57
N SER A 338 8.71 -7.02 1.70
CA SER A 338 9.79 -8.02 1.78
C SER A 338 10.80 -7.87 0.65
N LEU A 339 12.06 -7.64 1.02
CA LEU A 339 13.19 -7.54 0.10
C LEU A 339 13.83 -8.90 -0.22
N THR A 340 13.32 -9.99 0.36
CA THR A 340 13.81 -11.35 0.11
C THR A 340 13.50 -11.78 -1.32
N SER A 341 14.53 -12.19 -2.07
CA SER A 341 14.38 -12.54 -3.49
C SER A 341 14.29 -14.05 -3.64
N SER A 342 13.17 -14.55 -4.18
CA SER A 342 12.99 -15.99 -4.46
C SER A 342 13.44 -16.39 -5.86
N THR A 343 13.44 -15.45 -6.80
CA THR A 343 13.84 -15.68 -8.20
C THR A 343 14.85 -14.61 -8.65
N ALA A 344 15.53 -14.86 -9.77
CA ALA A 344 16.43 -13.86 -10.37
C ALA A 344 15.69 -12.56 -10.74
N ASN A 345 14.48 -12.69 -11.29
CA ASN A 345 13.62 -11.56 -11.63
C ASN A 345 13.22 -10.75 -10.40
N ASP A 346 12.89 -11.42 -9.27
CA ASP A 346 12.63 -10.72 -8.01
C ASP A 346 13.85 -9.93 -7.55
N ARG A 347 15.05 -10.52 -7.66
CA ARG A 347 16.30 -9.88 -7.25
C ARG A 347 16.58 -8.63 -8.06
N ILE A 348 16.44 -8.70 -9.39
CA ILE A 348 16.64 -7.56 -10.29
C ILE A 348 15.61 -6.47 -10.00
N LEU A 349 14.32 -6.83 -9.90
CA LEU A 349 13.26 -5.87 -9.61
C LEU A 349 13.51 -5.14 -8.29
N LYS A 350 13.85 -5.87 -7.22
CA LYS A 350 14.06 -5.28 -5.89
C LYS A 350 15.34 -4.47 -5.81
N TYR A 351 16.40 -4.92 -6.47
CA TYR A 351 17.63 -4.14 -6.57
C TYR A 351 17.37 -2.80 -7.27
N ASN A 352 16.67 -2.81 -8.41
CA ASN A 352 16.30 -1.59 -9.13
C ASN A 352 15.31 -0.72 -8.34
N LEU A 353 14.34 -1.32 -7.63
CA LEU A 353 13.41 -0.59 -6.77
C LEU A 353 14.16 0.21 -5.71
N ILE A 354 15.10 -0.41 -5.00
CA ILE A 354 15.91 0.27 -3.99
C ILE A 354 16.81 1.32 -4.65
N ASN A 355 17.45 0.99 -5.78
CA ASN A 355 18.28 1.93 -6.52
C ASN A 355 17.52 3.21 -6.88
N ASP A 356 16.35 3.06 -7.51
CA ASP A 356 15.53 4.17 -7.98
C ASP A 356 14.95 4.94 -6.78
N THR A 357 14.63 4.24 -5.67
CA THR A 357 14.19 4.88 -4.43
C THR A 357 15.28 5.79 -3.86
N LEU A 358 16.51 5.29 -3.75
CA LEU A 358 17.65 6.04 -3.24
C LEU A 358 17.98 7.25 -4.12
N ASN A 359 17.84 7.13 -5.44
CA ASN A 359 18.03 8.27 -6.36
C ASN A 359 17.03 9.41 -6.11
N ILE A 360 15.83 9.09 -5.63
CA ILE A 360 14.79 10.09 -5.31
C ILE A 360 15.03 10.72 -3.94
N VAL A 361 15.38 9.92 -2.93
CA VAL A 361 15.45 10.37 -1.53
C VAL A 361 16.82 10.92 -1.14
N ALA A 362 17.90 10.42 -1.74
CA ALA A 362 19.28 10.83 -1.51
C ALA A 362 20.03 10.97 -2.86
N PRO A 363 19.72 12.00 -3.66
CA PRO A 363 20.33 12.18 -4.97
C PRO A 363 21.85 12.37 -4.85
N ASN A 364 22.58 11.87 -5.86
CA ASN A 364 24.01 12.11 -6.10
C ASN A 364 25.02 11.66 -5.02
N GLY A 365 24.58 10.92 -4.00
CA GLY A 365 25.48 10.46 -2.93
C GLY A 365 26.05 11.59 -2.08
N GLU A 366 25.36 12.73 -2.09
CA GLU A 366 25.57 13.82 -1.15
C GLU A 366 24.95 13.44 0.21
N ILE A 367 25.45 14.07 1.26
CA ILE A 367 24.84 13.96 2.59
C ILE A 367 23.37 14.38 2.45
N PRO A 368 22.40 13.55 2.90
CA PRO A 368 20.99 13.91 2.87
C PRO A 368 20.78 15.30 3.46
N ASP A 369 19.96 16.13 2.83
CA ASP A 369 19.52 17.39 3.41
C ASP A 369 17.99 17.35 3.50
N CYS A 370 17.47 17.42 4.72
CA CYS A 370 16.04 17.48 4.99
C CYS A 370 15.31 18.69 4.35
N ARG A 371 16.06 19.72 3.93
CA ARG A 371 15.56 20.93 3.24
C ARG A 371 15.50 20.75 1.73
N TRP A 372 16.09 19.68 1.20
CA TRP A 372 16.06 19.38 -0.23
C TRP A 372 14.62 19.30 -0.73
N ASN A 373 14.30 20.11 -1.75
CA ASN A 373 13.00 20.03 -2.40
C ASN A 373 12.97 18.70 -3.16
N ARG A 374 12.20 17.72 -2.63
CA ARG A 374 12.18 16.30 -3.02
C ARG A 374 11.55 16.05 -4.39
N THR A 375 11.93 16.86 -5.37
CA THR A 375 11.49 16.88 -6.76
C THR A 375 12.71 16.58 -7.63
N PRO A 376 13.13 15.31 -7.69
CA PRO A 376 14.28 14.94 -8.51
C PRO A 376 13.95 15.12 -10.01
N PRO A 377 14.98 15.32 -10.86
CA PRO A 377 14.80 15.36 -12.30
C PRO A 377 14.22 14.04 -12.83
N LYS A 378 13.53 14.07 -13.98
CA LYS A 378 12.81 12.90 -14.52
C LYS A 378 13.72 11.70 -14.73
N GLU A 379 14.98 11.95 -15.07
CA GLU A 379 16.02 10.95 -15.29
C GLU A 379 16.37 10.20 -14.00
N ALA A 380 16.27 10.86 -12.84
CA ALA A 380 16.56 10.28 -11.53
C ALA A 380 15.41 9.41 -10.98
N LEU A 381 14.20 9.53 -11.54
CA LEU A 381 13.06 8.70 -11.14
C LEU A 381 13.22 7.22 -11.51
N GLY A 382 14.06 6.90 -12.50
CA GLY A 382 14.20 5.53 -13.00
C GLY A 382 12.86 4.95 -13.44
N ASN A 383 12.42 3.86 -12.79
CA ASN A 383 11.11 3.25 -13.06
C ASN A 383 9.96 3.85 -12.25
N TYR A 384 10.20 4.84 -11.38
CA TYR A 384 9.12 5.58 -10.76
C TYR A 384 8.45 6.54 -11.74
N GLN A 385 7.18 6.80 -11.50
CA GLN A 385 6.43 7.92 -12.07
C GLN A 385 5.77 8.69 -10.93
N VAL A 386 5.74 10.02 -11.02
CA VAL A 386 4.94 10.83 -10.09
C VAL A 386 3.49 10.42 -10.23
N LEU A 387 2.91 9.94 -9.13
CA LEU A 387 1.51 9.54 -9.08
C LEU A 387 0.64 10.70 -8.62
N TYR A 388 1.07 11.40 -7.57
CA TYR A 388 0.39 12.59 -7.07
C TYR A 388 1.38 13.54 -6.42
N ASP A 389 1.21 14.82 -6.70
CA ASP A 389 1.93 15.93 -6.09
C ASP A 389 0.90 16.99 -5.68
N GLU A 390 0.70 17.14 -4.37
CA GLU A 390 -0.31 18.04 -3.83
C GLU A 390 -0.03 19.51 -4.15
N GLU A 391 1.24 19.94 -4.13
CA GLU A 391 1.59 21.33 -4.47
C GLU A 391 1.28 21.63 -5.92
N GLN A 392 1.67 20.73 -6.82
CA GLN A 392 1.36 20.87 -8.25
C GLN A 392 -0.16 20.90 -8.47
N ALA A 393 -0.91 20.00 -7.84
CA ALA A 393 -2.37 19.96 -7.96
C ALA A 393 -3.04 21.25 -7.43
N LEU A 394 -2.51 21.85 -6.38
CA LEU A 394 -3.00 23.13 -5.85
C LEU A 394 -2.69 24.29 -6.81
N SER A 395 -1.49 24.32 -7.40
CA SER A 395 -1.11 25.35 -8.39
C SER A 395 -1.97 25.28 -9.66
N GLU A 396 -2.21 24.09 -10.20
CA GLU A 396 -3.04 23.89 -11.41
C GLU A 396 -4.50 24.31 -11.14
N ASN A 397 -5.02 24.03 -9.95
CA ASN A 397 -6.34 24.48 -9.54
C ASN A 397 -6.42 26.01 -9.36
N ALA A 398 -5.36 26.64 -8.85
CA ALA A 398 -5.28 28.10 -8.74
C ALA A 398 -5.28 28.76 -10.14
N ASP A 399 -4.54 28.20 -11.09
CA ASP A 399 -4.49 28.67 -12.48
C ASP A 399 -5.83 28.49 -13.22
N LEU A 400 -6.55 27.39 -12.97
CA LEU A 400 -7.90 27.20 -13.51
C LEU A 400 -8.90 28.22 -12.94
N ARG A 401 -8.78 28.56 -11.64
CA ARG A 401 -9.61 29.60 -11.00
C ARG A 401 -9.27 31.00 -11.51
N SER A 402 -8.00 31.31 -11.75
CA SER A 402 -7.59 32.61 -12.30
C SER A 402 -8.04 32.79 -13.75
N ARG A 403 -7.95 31.74 -14.60
CA ARG A 403 -8.45 31.75 -15.98
C ARG A 403 -9.97 31.86 -16.07
N SER A 404 -10.71 31.19 -15.18
CA SER A 404 -12.18 31.32 -15.12
C SER A 404 -12.65 32.66 -14.55
N GLY A 405 -11.84 33.32 -13.72
CA GLY A 405 -12.09 34.68 -13.23
C GLY A 405 -11.86 35.80 -14.26
N GLN A 406 -11.12 35.55 -15.34
CA GLN A 406 -10.89 36.53 -16.42
C GLN A 406 -11.94 36.49 -17.53
N SER A 407 -12.88 35.54 -17.50
CA SER A 407 -13.96 35.40 -18.48
C SER A 407 -15.33 35.74 -17.87
N LEU A 408 -15.52 36.99 -17.44
CA LEU A 408 -16.85 37.52 -17.13
C LEU A 408 -17.08 38.86 -17.84
N GLY A 409 -17.16 38.77 -19.18
CA GLY A 409 -17.96 39.67 -19.99
C GLY A 409 -19.35 39.05 -20.20
N SER A 410 -20.37 39.73 -19.69
CA SER A 410 -21.82 39.46 -19.79
C SER A 410 -22.31 38.39 -20.78
N LYS A 411 -23.01 37.36 -20.28
CA LYS A 411 -24.43 37.10 -20.59
C LYS A 411 -24.95 35.89 -19.80
N SER A 412 -26.07 36.11 -19.13
CA SER A 412 -26.84 35.08 -18.42
C SER A 412 -27.56 34.15 -19.39
N THR A 413 -27.32 32.85 -19.27
CA THR A 413 -28.32 31.81 -19.54
C THR A 413 -28.05 30.64 -18.60
N ARG A 414 -29.04 30.33 -17.75
CA ARG A 414 -29.08 29.10 -16.98
C ARG A 414 -29.15 27.92 -17.95
N SER A 415 -28.08 27.15 -18.07
CA SER A 415 -28.16 25.75 -18.46
C SER A 415 -27.42 24.92 -17.40
N SER A 416 -28.14 23.92 -16.88
CA SER A 416 -27.62 22.89 -16.00
C SER A 416 -26.69 21.98 -16.81
N SER A 417 -25.43 22.38 -16.97
CA SER A 417 -24.38 21.47 -17.43
C SER A 417 -23.74 20.84 -16.20
N VAL A 418 -24.03 19.55 -16.02
CA VAL A 418 -23.25 18.64 -15.18
C VAL A 418 -21.79 18.83 -15.57
N ARG A 419 -20.97 19.43 -14.70
CA ARG A 419 -19.53 19.45 -14.91
C ARG A 419 -19.07 17.99 -14.87
N PRO A 420 -18.34 17.49 -15.87
CA PRO A 420 -17.73 16.18 -15.77
C PRO A 420 -16.70 16.27 -14.66
N ILE A 421 -16.99 15.62 -13.53
CA ILE A 421 -16.03 15.39 -12.46
C ILE A 421 -15.00 14.41 -13.01
N PRO A 422 -13.69 14.60 -12.78
CA PRO A 422 -12.68 13.72 -13.36
C PRO A 422 -12.91 12.30 -12.82
N ALA A 423 -13.32 11.39 -13.70
CA ALA A 423 -13.25 9.95 -13.48
C ALA A 423 -11.79 9.44 -13.51
N THR A 424 -10.84 10.37 -13.60
CA THR A 424 -9.40 10.14 -13.63
C THR A 424 -8.79 10.66 -12.34
N TRP A 425 -7.79 9.94 -11.83
CA TRP A 425 -6.92 10.40 -10.74
C TRP A 425 -6.08 11.63 -11.11
N LYS A 426 -6.05 11.99 -12.40
CA LYS A 426 -5.52 13.23 -12.95
C LYS A 426 -6.60 14.28 -13.04
#